data_AF-A0A6N9NUD5-F1
#
_entry.id   AF-A0A6N9NUD5-F1
#
_cell.length_a   1.000
_cell.length_b   1.000
_cell.length_c   1.000
_cell.angle_alpha   90.00
_cell.angle_beta   90.00
_cell.angle_gamma   90.00
#
_symmetry.space_group_name_H-M   'P 1'
#
loop_
_entity.id
_entity.type
_entity.pdbx_description
1 polymer ?
#
loop_
_entity_poly.entity_id
_entity_poly.type
_entity_poly.pdbx_seq_one_letter_code
_entity_poly.pdbx_strand_id
1 'polypeptide(L)'
;MRMRKDWKVLTAGFLCMAMAGVTTAYADVGKSLHPVTVVAAPEDYSHIAVSQVTDYVNIREQANTSSRIVGKIYNNCAATIQETVEGEGGAWYRIQSGTVTGYIKAQYFITGEAAEKLAQSIGREFVTVTTDNLRLREQPDFNSKVMTLLPLDARYVVKGEEGGFYKVEVDADLVGYIAKEYGKTVVEFDQAVSLEEERQKLAEETQRRQEAANAIAALELARQAEAGAGASGSTEILIAANPEVSDNSQRASAPSLAQNPGNAAEPGAGGGSHGPGSTAVVSATRTAIVAYAKQFLGNPYVYGGASLTNGTDCSGFTQGVFANFGITTGRSSRDQAANGREIAVEAAQPGDLLFYASGDYINHVALYIGGGQVIHASNSTTGIIISPYNYRTPYKAVTFLD
;
A
#
# COMPACT_ATOMS: atom_id res chain seq x y z
N MET A 1 -53.54 42.96 -4.77
CA MET A 1 -53.11 41.70 -4.13
C MET A 1 -52.49 40.82 -5.21
N ARG A 2 -51.17 40.93 -5.43
CA ARG A 2 -50.41 40.15 -6.43
C ARG A 2 -49.73 39.00 -5.69
N MET A 3 -50.18 37.77 -5.93
CA MET A 3 -49.57 36.56 -5.40
C MET A 3 -48.18 36.35 -6.02
N ARG A 4 -47.15 36.28 -5.16
CA ARG A 4 -45.82 35.77 -5.50
C ARG A 4 -45.92 34.24 -5.51
N LYS A 5 -45.50 33.61 -6.61
CA LYS A 5 -45.28 32.16 -6.69
C LYS A 5 -43.82 31.90 -6.35
N ASP A 6 -43.59 31.13 -5.29
CA ASP A 6 -42.29 30.63 -4.89
C ASP A 6 -41.80 29.57 -5.88
N TRP A 7 -40.59 29.78 -6.40
CA TRP A 7 -39.85 28.82 -7.21
C TRP A 7 -39.02 27.94 -6.26
N LYS A 8 -39.38 26.66 -6.14
CA LYS A 8 -38.50 25.64 -5.53
C LYS A 8 -37.65 25.02 -6.64
N VAL A 9 -36.34 25.25 -6.57
CA VAL A 9 -35.33 24.57 -7.39
C VAL A 9 -35.28 23.10 -6.95
N LEU A 10 -35.58 22.19 -7.87
CA LEU A 10 -35.28 20.77 -7.76
C LEU A 10 -33.79 20.56 -8.07
N THR A 11 -33.00 20.20 -7.07
CA THR A 11 -31.65 19.68 -7.26
C THR A 11 -31.75 18.20 -7.60
N ALA A 12 -31.59 17.88 -8.88
CA ALA A 12 -31.43 16.53 -9.38
C ALA A 12 -29.94 16.25 -9.64
N GLY A 13 -29.48 15.10 -9.15
CA GLY A 13 -28.49 14.25 -9.80
C GLY A 13 -27.03 14.68 -9.73
N PHE A 14 -26.22 13.90 -9.02
CA PHE A 14 -25.07 13.20 -9.61
C PHE A 14 -24.60 12.15 -8.59
N LEU A 15 -25.15 10.94 -8.70
CA LEU A 15 -24.62 9.75 -8.05
C LEU A 15 -23.40 9.32 -8.88
N CYS A 16 -22.21 9.70 -8.44
CA CYS A 16 -20.97 9.31 -9.09
C CYS A 16 -20.76 7.81 -8.85
N MET A 17 -20.95 7.03 -9.91
CA MET A 17 -20.73 5.60 -9.99
C MET A 17 -19.20 5.36 -9.95
N ALA A 18 -18.67 5.04 -8.77
CA ALA A 18 -17.29 4.60 -8.64
C ALA A 18 -17.19 3.16 -9.17
N MET A 19 -16.51 3.00 -10.30
CA MET A 19 -16.15 1.69 -10.86
C MET A 19 -15.21 0.99 -9.87
N ALA A 20 -15.65 -0.14 -9.34
CA ALA A 20 -14.86 -0.98 -8.46
C ALA A 20 -13.83 -1.75 -9.30
N GLY A 21 -12.56 -1.37 -9.19
CA GLY A 21 -11.45 -2.22 -9.60
C GLY A 21 -11.34 -3.40 -8.63
N VAL A 22 -11.35 -4.62 -9.16
CA VAL A 22 -11.08 -5.84 -8.38
C VAL A 22 -9.62 -5.81 -7.95
N THR A 23 -9.38 -5.48 -6.69
CA THR A 23 -8.06 -5.54 -6.05
C THR A 23 -7.98 -6.81 -5.21
N THR A 24 -7.27 -7.83 -5.69
CA THR A 24 -6.87 -8.98 -4.86
C THR A 24 -5.77 -8.48 -3.93
N ALA A 25 -6.14 -8.14 -2.69
CA ALA A 25 -5.21 -7.60 -1.70
C ALA A 25 -4.33 -8.73 -1.15
N TYR A 26 -3.05 -8.74 -1.49
CA TYR A 26 -2.03 -9.40 -0.67
C TYR A 26 -1.77 -8.52 0.55
N ALA A 27 -2.70 -8.61 1.51
CA ALA A 27 -2.50 -8.11 2.86
C ALA A 27 -2.06 -9.29 3.73
N ASP A 28 -0.89 -9.14 4.36
CA ASP A 28 -0.46 -9.91 5.52
C ASP A 28 -0.50 -11.45 5.35
N VAL A 29 0.60 -12.03 4.85
CA VAL A 29 0.78 -13.50 4.75
C VAL A 29 0.59 -14.19 6.12
N GLY A 30 0.62 -13.44 7.23
CA GLY A 30 0.29 -13.93 8.58
C GLY A 30 -1.19 -13.95 8.97
N LYS A 31 -2.13 -13.46 8.15
CA LYS A 31 -3.55 -13.30 8.56
C LYS A 31 -4.61 -13.56 7.49
N SER A 32 -4.27 -14.07 6.30
CA SER A 32 -5.31 -14.56 5.39
C SER A 32 -5.98 -15.81 5.99
N LEU A 33 -7.20 -15.65 6.48
CA LEU A 33 -7.95 -16.70 7.18
C LEU A 33 -8.43 -17.86 6.29
N HIS A 34 -8.16 -17.86 4.98
CA HIS A 34 -8.79 -18.81 4.06
C HIS A 34 -7.87 -19.29 2.93
N PRO A 35 -7.94 -20.60 2.58
CA PRO A 35 -7.04 -21.22 1.62
C PRO A 35 -7.31 -20.73 0.19
N VAL A 36 -6.28 -20.15 -0.45
CA VAL A 36 -6.25 -19.94 -1.90
C VAL A 36 -6.25 -21.31 -2.58
N THR A 37 -7.04 -21.50 -3.65
CA THR A 37 -6.84 -22.69 -4.49
C THR A 37 -5.51 -22.56 -5.21
N VAL A 38 -4.56 -23.31 -4.72
CA VAL A 38 -3.24 -23.45 -5.30
C VAL A 38 -3.23 -24.69 -6.17
N VAL A 39 -2.82 -24.52 -7.43
CA VAL A 39 -2.45 -25.66 -8.26
C VAL A 39 -0.97 -25.92 -8.06
N ALA A 40 -0.65 -27.11 -7.55
CA ALA A 40 0.72 -27.55 -7.34
C ALA A 40 1.23 -28.42 -8.50
N ALA A 41 0.34 -29.02 -9.30
CA ALA A 41 0.70 -29.90 -10.41
C ALA A 41 -0.18 -29.73 -11.66
N PRO A 42 0.35 -29.99 -12.88
CA PRO A 42 -0.41 -29.92 -14.14
C PRO A 42 -1.67 -30.82 -14.21
N GLU A 43 -1.69 -31.96 -13.51
CA GLU A 43 -2.88 -32.84 -13.44
C GLU A 43 -4.09 -32.18 -12.75
N ASP A 44 -3.87 -31.19 -11.88
CA ASP A 44 -4.93 -30.47 -11.17
C ASP A 44 -5.78 -29.59 -12.11
N TYR A 45 -5.26 -29.29 -13.31
CA TYR A 45 -5.95 -28.45 -14.29
C TYR A 45 -7.14 -29.12 -14.95
N SER A 46 -7.16 -30.46 -14.99
CA SER A 46 -8.22 -31.25 -15.65
C SER A 46 -9.61 -31.06 -15.03
N HIS A 47 -9.68 -30.51 -13.82
CA HIS A 47 -10.92 -30.22 -13.10
C HIS A 47 -11.22 -28.72 -12.98
N ILE A 48 -10.46 -27.86 -13.67
CA ILE A 48 -10.63 -26.42 -13.63
C ILE A 48 -11.64 -25.97 -14.69
N ALA A 49 -12.60 -25.17 -14.25
CA ALA A 49 -13.46 -24.35 -15.06
C ALA A 49 -13.07 -22.88 -14.87
N VAL A 50 -13.06 -22.12 -15.96
CA VAL A 50 -12.72 -20.70 -15.92
C VAL A 50 -13.94 -19.87 -16.29
N SER A 51 -14.28 -18.87 -15.48
CA SER A 51 -15.42 -17.98 -15.74
C SER A 51 -15.16 -17.05 -16.93
N GLN A 52 -16.21 -16.78 -17.70
CA GLN A 52 -16.24 -15.81 -18.80
C GLN A 52 -17.44 -14.88 -18.63
N VAL A 53 -17.19 -13.72 -18.03
CA VAL A 53 -18.23 -12.73 -17.69
C VAL A 53 -17.68 -11.32 -17.91
N THR A 54 -18.55 -10.32 -18.08
CA THR A 54 -18.08 -8.93 -18.32
C THR A 54 -17.62 -8.22 -17.06
N ASP A 55 -18.28 -8.48 -15.94
CA ASP A 55 -17.96 -7.89 -14.63
C ASP A 55 -17.95 -9.01 -13.59
N TYR A 56 -19.12 -9.41 -13.09
CA TYR A 56 -19.29 -10.59 -12.24
C TYR A 56 -20.63 -11.28 -12.47
N VAL A 57 -20.74 -12.51 -11.98
CA VAL A 57 -21.99 -13.25 -11.83
C VAL A 57 -22.12 -13.73 -10.39
N ASN A 58 -23.36 -13.70 -9.88
CA ASN A 58 -23.66 -14.19 -8.53
C ASN A 58 -23.72 -15.73 -8.51
N ILE A 59 -23.00 -16.32 -7.57
CA ILE A 59 -23.11 -17.74 -7.21
C ILE A 59 -24.26 -17.86 -6.21
N ARG A 60 -25.11 -18.88 -6.41
CA ARG A 60 -26.39 -19.06 -5.71
C ARG A 60 -26.39 -20.29 -4.81
N GLU A 61 -27.22 -20.29 -3.78
CA GLU A 61 -27.38 -21.46 -2.90
C GLU A 61 -28.09 -22.62 -3.59
N GLN A 62 -28.94 -22.34 -4.59
CA GLN A 62 -29.65 -23.34 -5.39
C GLN A 62 -29.57 -23.00 -6.89
N ALA A 63 -29.86 -23.97 -7.76
CA ALA A 63 -29.85 -23.83 -9.22
C ALA A 63 -31.04 -23.00 -9.78
N ASN A 64 -31.22 -21.80 -9.25
CA ASN A 64 -32.25 -20.84 -9.64
C ASN A 64 -31.80 -19.40 -9.36
N THR A 65 -32.48 -18.43 -9.97
CA THR A 65 -32.11 -17.01 -9.89
C THR A 65 -32.71 -16.28 -8.70
N SER A 66 -33.54 -16.95 -7.89
CA SER A 66 -34.24 -16.37 -6.73
C SER A 66 -33.64 -16.75 -5.38
N SER A 67 -32.81 -17.80 -5.33
CA SER A 67 -32.14 -18.25 -4.10
C SER A 67 -31.07 -17.27 -3.62
N ARG A 68 -30.67 -17.45 -2.35
CA ARG A 68 -29.66 -16.63 -1.68
C ARG A 68 -28.36 -16.60 -2.47
N ILE A 69 -27.75 -15.43 -2.58
CA ILE A 69 -26.41 -15.25 -3.14
C ILE A 69 -25.39 -15.70 -2.09
N VAL A 70 -24.44 -16.55 -2.48
CA VAL A 70 -23.37 -17.05 -1.60
C VAL A 70 -22.00 -16.46 -1.94
N GLY A 71 -21.84 -15.93 -3.15
CA GLY A 71 -20.63 -15.22 -3.57
C GLY A 71 -20.76 -14.61 -4.95
N LYS A 72 -19.69 -13.95 -5.39
CA LYS A 72 -19.55 -13.34 -6.73
C LYS A 72 -18.34 -13.95 -7.41
N ILE A 73 -18.45 -14.29 -8.68
CA ILE A 73 -17.31 -14.71 -9.49
C ILE A 73 -17.10 -13.70 -10.62
N TYR A 74 -15.89 -13.19 -10.72
CA TYR A 74 -15.49 -12.21 -11.73
C TYR A 74 -15.02 -12.92 -13.01
N ASN A 75 -14.64 -12.16 -14.03
CA ASN A 75 -14.05 -12.71 -15.23
C ASN A 75 -12.71 -13.40 -14.93
N ASN A 76 -12.40 -14.48 -15.66
CA ASN A 76 -11.11 -15.19 -15.55
C ASN A 76 -10.82 -15.73 -14.14
N CYS A 77 -11.86 -16.11 -13.38
CA CYS A 77 -11.68 -16.80 -12.11
C CYS A 77 -11.72 -18.31 -12.31
N ALA A 78 -10.89 -19.04 -11.57
CA ALA A 78 -10.88 -20.49 -11.57
C ALA A 78 -11.89 -21.06 -10.58
N ALA A 79 -12.52 -22.16 -10.95
CA ALA A 79 -13.42 -22.93 -10.11
C ALA A 79 -13.30 -24.43 -10.43
N THR A 80 -13.63 -25.29 -9.47
CA THR A 80 -13.79 -26.74 -9.67
C THR A 80 -15.27 -27.07 -9.80
N ILE A 81 -15.67 -27.80 -10.84
CA ILE A 81 -17.05 -28.27 -10.98
C ILE A 81 -17.22 -29.55 -10.15
N GLN A 82 -18.18 -29.53 -9.22
CA GLN A 82 -18.52 -30.67 -8.37
C GLN A 82 -19.65 -31.52 -8.98
N GLU A 83 -20.66 -30.88 -9.55
CA GLU A 83 -21.79 -31.54 -10.20
C GLU A 83 -22.46 -30.64 -11.23
N THR A 84 -23.19 -31.25 -12.16
CA THR A 84 -24.06 -30.59 -13.14
C THR A 84 -25.49 -30.97 -12.88
N VAL A 85 -26.38 -29.99 -12.74
CA VAL A 85 -27.81 -30.17 -12.48
C VAL A 85 -28.65 -29.41 -13.49
N GLU A 86 -29.86 -29.90 -13.77
CA GLU A 86 -30.83 -29.13 -14.55
C GLU A 86 -31.56 -28.16 -13.61
N GLY A 87 -31.59 -26.89 -13.97
CA GLY A 87 -32.16 -25.83 -13.15
C GLY A 87 -32.89 -24.79 -13.97
N GLU A 88 -33.09 -23.60 -13.38
CA GLU A 88 -33.80 -22.52 -14.05
C GLU A 88 -33.05 -22.05 -15.32
N GLY A 89 -33.63 -22.32 -16.49
CA GLY A 89 -33.08 -21.91 -17.77
C GLY A 89 -31.89 -22.72 -18.26
N GLY A 90 -31.81 -24.02 -17.91
CA GLY A 90 -30.86 -24.97 -18.48
C GLY A 90 -29.93 -25.61 -17.44
N ALA A 91 -28.74 -26.00 -17.89
CA ALA A 91 -27.72 -26.61 -17.04
C ALA A 91 -27.06 -25.60 -16.07
N TRP A 92 -26.90 -26.02 -14.83
CA TRP A 92 -26.16 -25.34 -13.78
C TRP A 92 -25.03 -26.21 -13.27
N TYR A 93 -23.89 -25.59 -12.96
CA TYR A 93 -22.81 -26.22 -12.24
C TYR A 93 -22.89 -25.87 -10.77
N ARG A 94 -22.74 -26.86 -9.91
CA ARG A 94 -22.27 -26.61 -8.54
C ARG A 94 -20.76 -26.52 -8.58
N ILE A 95 -20.22 -25.39 -8.17
CA ILE A 95 -18.78 -25.11 -8.21
C ILE A 95 -18.21 -24.92 -6.81
N GLN A 96 -16.92 -25.15 -6.69
CA GLN A 96 -16.06 -24.65 -5.62
C GLN A 96 -15.08 -23.63 -6.21
N SER A 97 -15.02 -22.41 -5.67
CA SER A 97 -14.02 -21.41 -6.05
C SER A 97 -13.60 -20.63 -4.79
N GLY A 98 -12.35 -20.80 -4.37
CA GLY A 98 -11.88 -20.33 -3.07
C GLY A 98 -12.70 -20.93 -1.95
N THR A 99 -13.28 -20.08 -1.10
CA THR A 99 -14.20 -20.48 -0.01
C THR A 99 -15.64 -20.67 -0.47
N VAL A 100 -15.99 -20.28 -1.70
CA VAL A 100 -17.37 -20.26 -2.18
C VAL A 100 -17.76 -21.59 -2.79
N THR A 101 -18.80 -22.21 -2.24
CA THR A 101 -19.53 -23.34 -2.86
C THR A 101 -20.93 -22.91 -3.25
N GLY A 102 -21.35 -23.16 -4.48
CA GLY A 102 -22.73 -22.90 -4.88
C GLY A 102 -23.01 -23.14 -6.36
N TYR A 103 -24.21 -22.79 -6.80
CA TYR A 103 -24.71 -23.02 -8.15
C TYR A 103 -24.58 -21.79 -9.03
N ILE A 104 -24.19 -22.01 -10.28
CA ILE A 104 -24.08 -20.99 -11.33
C ILE A 104 -24.38 -21.62 -12.70
N LYS A 105 -24.96 -20.85 -13.63
CA LYS A 105 -25.30 -21.38 -14.96
C LYS A 105 -24.04 -21.82 -15.71
N ALA A 106 -24.12 -22.98 -16.36
CA ALA A 106 -23.01 -23.59 -17.09
C ALA A 106 -22.44 -22.69 -18.20
N GLN A 107 -23.29 -21.87 -18.83
CA GLN A 107 -22.92 -20.95 -19.91
C GLN A 107 -21.86 -19.91 -19.55
N TYR A 108 -21.61 -19.67 -18.26
CA TYR A 108 -20.62 -18.70 -17.80
C TYR A 108 -19.22 -19.30 -17.64
N PHE A 109 -19.03 -20.59 -17.94
CA PHE A 109 -17.76 -21.26 -17.80
C PHE A 109 -17.26 -21.84 -19.11
N ILE A 110 -15.95 -21.72 -19.31
CA ILE A 110 -15.19 -22.57 -20.22
C ILE A 110 -14.68 -23.76 -19.40
N THR A 111 -14.70 -24.95 -19.99
CA THR A 111 -14.25 -26.21 -19.39
C THR A 111 -13.37 -27.00 -20.36
N GLY A 112 -12.71 -28.05 -19.86
CA GLY A 112 -11.86 -28.95 -20.66
C GLY A 112 -10.62 -28.25 -21.22
N GLU A 113 -10.13 -28.71 -22.38
CA GLU A 113 -8.88 -28.21 -23.00
C GLU A 113 -8.86 -26.68 -23.20
N ALA A 114 -10.01 -26.07 -23.49
CA ALA A 114 -10.11 -24.63 -23.63
C ALA A 114 -9.90 -23.89 -22.30
N ALA A 115 -10.37 -24.48 -21.19
CA ALA A 115 -10.13 -23.94 -19.85
C ALA A 115 -8.67 -24.11 -19.43
N GLU A 116 -8.05 -25.25 -19.76
CA GLU A 116 -6.63 -25.50 -19.47
C GLU A 116 -5.72 -24.48 -20.16
N LYS A 117 -5.94 -24.20 -21.46
CA LYS A 117 -5.17 -23.18 -22.20
C LYS A 117 -5.35 -21.79 -21.61
N LEU A 118 -6.58 -21.44 -21.24
CA LEU A 118 -6.86 -20.15 -20.63
C LEU A 118 -6.24 -20.06 -19.23
N ALA A 119 -6.35 -21.10 -18.42
CA ALA A 119 -5.75 -21.21 -17.10
C ALA A 119 -4.22 -21.00 -17.16
N GLN A 120 -3.53 -21.61 -18.13
CA GLN A 120 -2.09 -21.36 -18.34
C GLN A 120 -1.76 -19.89 -18.63
N SER A 121 -2.67 -19.12 -19.24
CA SER A 121 -2.45 -17.70 -19.54
C SER A 121 -2.80 -16.72 -18.42
N ILE A 122 -3.71 -17.11 -17.52
CA ILE A 122 -4.21 -16.24 -16.43
C ILE A 122 -3.67 -16.63 -15.05
N GLY A 123 -3.12 -17.84 -14.92
CA GLY A 123 -2.50 -18.30 -13.70
C GLY A 123 -1.25 -17.48 -13.40
N ARG A 124 -1.15 -17.01 -12.15
CA ARG A 124 0.03 -16.31 -11.65
C ARG A 124 0.88 -17.31 -10.89
N GLU A 125 2.04 -17.62 -11.44
CA GLU A 125 2.99 -18.49 -10.78
C GLU A 125 3.82 -17.70 -9.77
N PHE A 126 3.93 -18.25 -8.57
CA PHE A 126 4.78 -17.74 -7.50
C PHE A 126 5.74 -18.82 -7.05
N VAL A 127 6.90 -18.40 -6.56
CA VAL A 127 7.87 -19.28 -5.91
C VAL A 127 8.12 -18.80 -4.50
N THR A 128 8.08 -19.73 -3.54
CA THR A 128 8.46 -19.51 -2.15
C THR A 128 9.86 -20.05 -1.92
N VAL A 129 10.74 -19.21 -1.37
CA VAL A 129 12.12 -19.56 -1.05
C VAL A 129 12.15 -20.50 0.14
N THR A 130 12.86 -21.63 0.02
CA THR A 130 12.91 -22.69 1.05
C THR A 130 14.23 -22.73 1.83
N THR A 131 15.12 -21.76 1.62
CA THR A 131 16.41 -21.64 2.31
C THR A 131 16.70 -20.20 2.71
N ASP A 132 17.47 -20.02 3.78
CA ASP A 132 17.97 -18.69 4.14
C ASP A 132 18.97 -18.16 3.12
N ASN A 133 18.91 -16.85 2.86
CA ASN A 133 19.88 -16.09 2.04
C ASN A 133 20.09 -16.67 0.64
N LEU A 134 19.00 -17.07 -0.04
CA LEU A 134 19.07 -17.56 -1.41
C LEU A 134 19.60 -16.47 -2.34
N ARG A 135 20.60 -16.81 -3.16
CA ARG A 135 21.21 -15.85 -4.10
C ARG A 135 20.33 -15.63 -5.31
N LEU A 136 19.88 -14.39 -5.51
CA LEU A 136 19.33 -13.95 -6.79
C LEU A 136 20.48 -13.62 -7.74
N ARG A 137 20.43 -14.16 -8.95
CA ARG A 137 21.51 -14.09 -9.93
C ARG A 137 21.11 -13.39 -11.21
N GLU A 138 22.07 -12.79 -11.88
CA GLU A 138 21.85 -12.08 -13.14
C GLU A 138 21.59 -13.03 -14.33
N GLN A 139 22.20 -14.23 -14.31
CA GLN A 139 22.06 -15.26 -15.36
C GLN A 139 21.73 -16.61 -14.71
N PRO A 140 21.12 -17.56 -15.45
CA PRO A 140 20.70 -18.88 -14.94
C PRO A 140 21.89 -19.85 -14.76
N ASP A 141 22.88 -19.43 -14.00
CA ASP A 141 24.08 -20.20 -13.69
C ASP A 141 24.65 -19.83 -12.31
N PHE A 142 25.52 -20.65 -11.74
CA PHE A 142 26.07 -20.46 -10.39
C PHE A 142 27.28 -19.51 -10.30
N ASN A 143 27.80 -19.03 -11.42
CA ASN A 143 29.01 -18.22 -11.52
C ASN A 143 28.70 -16.74 -11.83
N SER A 144 27.48 -16.45 -12.28
CA SER A 144 27.03 -15.10 -12.56
C SER A 144 26.94 -14.23 -11.31
N LYS A 145 26.88 -12.91 -11.55
CA LYS A 145 26.79 -11.89 -10.50
C LYS A 145 25.60 -12.17 -9.59
N VAL A 146 25.85 -12.18 -8.29
CA VAL A 146 24.81 -12.17 -7.26
C VAL A 146 24.27 -10.74 -7.16
N MET A 147 22.99 -10.56 -7.45
CA MET A 147 22.33 -9.27 -7.42
C MET A 147 21.86 -8.91 -6.00
N THR A 148 21.31 -9.89 -5.28
CA THR A 148 20.89 -9.74 -3.88
C THR A 148 20.69 -11.11 -3.21
N LEU A 149 20.36 -11.09 -1.92
CA LEU A 149 20.00 -12.26 -1.12
C LEU A 149 18.52 -12.19 -0.78
N LEU A 150 17.84 -13.33 -0.92
CA LEU A 150 16.41 -13.48 -0.65
C LEU A 150 16.24 -14.31 0.65
N PRO A 151 15.41 -13.85 1.60
CA PRO A 151 15.23 -14.57 2.85
C PRO A 151 14.37 -15.83 2.69
N LEU A 152 14.47 -16.74 3.67
CA LEU A 152 13.57 -17.89 3.80
C LEU A 152 12.10 -17.43 3.84
N ASP A 153 11.22 -18.23 3.27
CA ASP A 153 9.77 -18.00 3.16
C ASP A 153 9.37 -16.77 2.33
N ALA A 154 10.34 -16.05 1.74
CA ALA A 154 10.04 -14.99 0.80
C ALA A 154 9.37 -15.55 -0.46
N ARG A 155 8.37 -14.82 -0.95
CA ARG A 155 7.54 -15.25 -2.07
C ARG A 155 7.61 -14.24 -3.22
N TYR A 156 7.90 -14.71 -4.43
CA TYR A 156 8.14 -13.88 -5.60
C TYR A 156 7.37 -14.35 -6.82
N VAL A 157 7.12 -13.44 -7.76
CA VAL A 157 6.41 -13.74 -9.02
C VAL A 157 7.37 -14.44 -9.97
N VAL A 158 6.99 -15.60 -10.49
CA VAL A 158 7.75 -16.30 -11.53
C VAL A 158 7.39 -15.72 -12.89
N LYS A 159 8.42 -15.35 -13.67
CA LYS A 159 8.29 -14.82 -15.05
C LYS A 159 8.68 -15.85 -16.11
N GLY A 160 9.21 -16.98 -15.68
CA GLY A 160 9.62 -18.08 -16.54
C GLY A 160 10.66 -18.95 -15.87
N GLU A 161 11.18 -19.90 -16.62
CA GLU A 161 12.18 -20.85 -16.16
C GLU A 161 13.21 -21.12 -17.26
N GLU A 162 14.44 -21.40 -16.85
CA GLU A 162 15.53 -21.73 -17.76
C GLU A 162 16.45 -22.75 -17.09
N GLY A 163 16.47 -23.97 -17.63
CA GLY A 163 17.21 -25.09 -17.06
C GLY A 163 16.86 -25.34 -15.59
N GLY A 164 17.89 -25.30 -14.73
CA GLY A 164 17.77 -25.49 -13.28
C GLY A 164 17.37 -24.24 -12.50
N PHE A 165 16.90 -23.17 -13.17
CA PHE A 165 16.60 -21.88 -12.54
C PHE A 165 15.17 -21.39 -12.83
N TYR A 166 14.57 -20.73 -11.83
CA TYR A 166 13.39 -19.89 -12.00
C TYR A 166 13.82 -18.44 -12.26
N LYS A 167 13.20 -17.78 -13.23
CA LYS A 167 13.30 -16.33 -13.43
C LYS A 167 12.23 -15.65 -12.59
N VAL A 168 12.63 -14.86 -11.61
CA VAL A 168 11.75 -14.26 -10.61
C VAL A 168 11.79 -12.74 -10.65
N GLU A 169 10.64 -12.10 -10.52
CA GLU A 169 10.49 -10.67 -10.27
C GLU A 169 10.37 -10.43 -8.76
N VAL A 170 11.37 -9.78 -8.18
CA VAL A 170 11.43 -9.45 -6.74
C VAL A 170 10.61 -8.19 -6.46
N ASP A 171 10.77 -7.18 -7.32
CA ASP A 171 9.99 -5.96 -7.41
C ASP A 171 10.05 -5.49 -8.88
N ALA A 172 9.33 -4.42 -9.22
CA ALA A 172 9.24 -3.91 -10.60
C ALA A 172 10.60 -3.55 -11.21
N ASP A 173 11.62 -3.34 -10.38
CA ASP A 173 12.94 -2.87 -10.76
C ASP A 173 14.03 -3.95 -10.63
N LEU A 174 13.66 -5.18 -10.22
CA LEU A 174 14.59 -6.29 -10.02
C LEU A 174 14.02 -7.63 -10.47
N VAL A 175 14.56 -8.14 -11.58
CA VAL A 175 14.31 -9.50 -12.10
C VAL A 175 15.63 -10.25 -12.18
N GLY A 176 15.65 -11.50 -11.71
CA GLY A 176 16.84 -12.35 -11.74
C GLY A 176 16.49 -13.83 -11.66
N TYR A 177 17.50 -14.66 -11.42
CA TYR A 177 17.39 -16.12 -11.44
C TYR A 177 17.70 -16.73 -10.07
N ILE A 178 16.89 -17.69 -9.65
CA ILE A 178 17.11 -18.51 -8.45
C ILE A 178 17.14 -19.99 -8.81
N ALA A 179 17.92 -20.81 -8.10
CA ALA A 179 17.99 -22.24 -8.37
C ALA A 179 16.70 -22.95 -7.91
N LYS A 180 16.16 -23.83 -8.77
CA LYS A 180 14.86 -24.51 -8.55
C LYS A 180 14.83 -25.37 -7.29
N GLU A 181 15.97 -25.97 -6.92
CA GLU A 181 16.08 -26.82 -5.72
C GLU A 181 15.74 -26.10 -4.41
N TYR A 182 15.81 -24.76 -4.39
CA TYR A 182 15.48 -23.92 -3.24
C TYR A 182 14.15 -23.16 -3.39
N GLY A 183 13.31 -23.57 -4.34
CA GLY A 183 12.03 -22.94 -4.64
C GLY A 183 10.88 -23.94 -4.58
N LYS A 184 9.79 -23.55 -3.91
CA LYS A 184 8.50 -24.24 -4.01
C LYS A 184 7.53 -23.38 -4.80
N THR A 185 7.12 -23.84 -5.98
CA THR A 185 6.19 -23.08 -6.82
C THR A 185 4.73 -23.40 -6.51
N VAL A 186 3.89 -22.40 -6.74
CA VAL A 186 2.43 -22.46 -6.64
C VAL A 186 1.85 -21.63 -7.78
N VAL A 187 0.84 -22.13 -8.47
CA VAL A 187 0.07 -21.32 -9.42
C VAL A 187 -1.23 -20.89 -8.76
N GLU A 188 -1.47 -19.58 -8.79
CA GLU A 188 -2.65 -18.97 -8.20
C GLU A 188 -3.54 -18.31 -9.25
N PHE A 189 -4.83 -18.51 -9.07
CA PHE A 189 -5.87 -17.96 -9.92
C PHE A 189 -6.71 -16.97 -9.11
N ASP A 190 -7.27 -15.96 -9.76
CA ASP A 190 -8.36 -15.23 -9.12
C ASP A 190 -9.55 -16.17 -8.92
N GLN A 191 -10.30 -15.92 -7.86
CA GLN A 191 -11.36 -16.82 -7.39
C GLN A 191 -12.62 -16.03 -7.10
N ALA A 192 -13.72 -16.76 -6.93
CA ALA A 192 -14.94 -16.18 -6.41
C ALA A 192 -14.71 -15.61 -5.00
N VAL A 193 -15.37 -14.49 -4.74
CA VAL A 193 -15.36 -13.80 -3.45
C VAL A 193 -16.70 -14.04 -2.77
N SER A 194 -16.67 -14.60 -1.57
CA SER A 194 -17.86 -14.76 -0.75
C SER A 194 -18.38 -13.40 -0.28
N LEU A 195 -19.67 -13.34 0.06
CA LEU A 195 -20.24 -12.13 0.66
C LEU A 195 -19.59 -11.80 2.02
N GLU A 196 -19.08 -12.81 2.72
CA GLU A 196 -18.39 -12.62 4.00
C GLU A 196 -17.00 -12.02 3.80
N GLU A 197 -16.22 -12.52 2.85
CA GLU A 197 -14.91 -11.94 2.49
C GLU A 197 -15.06 -10.49 1.98
N GLU A 198 -16.10 -10.20 1.20
CA GLU A 198 -16.39 -8.82 0.74
C GLU A 198 -16.69 -7.89 1.94
N ARG A 199 -17.47 -8.37 2.92
CA ARG A 199 -17.76 -7.62 4.15
C ARG A 199 -16.54 -7.44 5.03
N GLN A 200 -15.71 -8.49 5.17
CA GLN A 200 -14.47 -8.43 5.94
C GLN A 200 -13.50 -7.43 5.31
N LYS A 201 -13.28 -7.51 3.99
CA LYS A 201 -12.44 -6.56 3.27
C LYS A 201 -12.94 -5.12 3.43
N LEU A 202 -14.26 -4.89 3.32
CA LEU A 202 -14.85 -3.57 3.52
C LEU A 202 -14.70 -3.09 4.97
N ALA A 203 -14.85 -3.97 5.96
CA ALA A 203 -14.66 -3.66 7.37
C ALA A 203 -13.19 -3.29 7.66
N GLU A 204 -12.24 -4.05 7.12
CA GLU A 204 -10.80 -3.77 7.23
C GLU A 204 -10.40 -2.47 6.53
N GLU A 205 -10.94 -2.18 5.34
CA GLU A 205 -10.74 -0.90 4.66
C GLU A 205 -11.32 0.26 5.48
N THR A 206 -12.53 0.10 6.01
CA THR A 206 -13.17 1.10 6.86
C THR A 206 -12.39 1.33 8.14
N GLN A 207 -11.88 0.27 8.75
CA GLN A 207 -11.01 0.34 9.92
C GLN A 207 -9.73 1.11 9.60
N ARG A 208 -9.02 0.76 8.51
CA ARG A 208 -7.80 1.48 8.09
C ARG A 208 -8.08 2.96 7.82
N ARG A 209 -9.22 3.27 7.19
CA ARG A 209 -9.65 4.66 6.97
C ARG A 209 -9.90 5.40 8.28
N GLN A 210 -10.57 4.76 9.24
CA GLN A 210 -10.82 5.33 10.55
C GLN A 210 -9.53 5.53 11.36
N GLU A 211 -8.63 4.54 11.36
CA GLU A 211 -7.33 4.62 12.05
C GLU A 211 -6.50 5.79 11.52
N ALA A 212 -6.44 5.96 10.20
CA ALA A 212 -5.78 7.09 9.57
C ALA A 212 -6.47 8.44 9.87
N ALA A 213 -7.80 8.51 9.85
CA ALA A 213 -8.52 9.71 10.24
C ALA A 213 -8.22 10.11 11.69
N ASN A 214 -8.21 9.12 12.60
CA ASN A 214 -7.85 9.33 14.01
C ASN A 214 -6.39 9.79 14.16
N ALA A 215 -5.45 9.17 13.43
CA ALA A 215 -4.04 9.53 13.48
C ALA A 215 -3.79 10.96 12.94
N ILE A 216 -4.46 11.35 11.86
CA ILE A 216 -4.41 12.71 11.32
C ILE A 216 -5.02 13.72 12.30
N ALA A 217 -6.15 13.38 12.94
CA ALA A 217 -6.74 14.23 13.97
C ALA A 217 -5.81 14.39 15.19
N ALA A 218 -5.13 13.32 15.61
CA ALA A 218 -4.16 13.36 16.70
C ALA A 218 -2.94 14.23 16.34
N LEU A 219 -2.47 14.18 15.10
CA LEU A 219 -1.42 15.08 14.60
C LEU A 219 -1.86 16.54 14.64
N GLU A 220 -3.08 16.84 14.24
CA GLU A 220 -3.61 18.20 14.28
C GLU A 220 -3.71 18.73 15.72
N LEU A 221 -4.19 17.91 16.65
CA LEU A 221 -4.20 18.26 18.08
C LEU A 221 -2.79 18.51 18.63
N ALA A 222 -1.81 17.68 18.25
CA ALA A 222 -0.42 17.87 18.66
C ALA A 222 0.14 19.21 18.14
N ARG A 223 -0.15 19.57 16.88
CA ARG A 223 0.25 20.86 16.29
C ARG A 223 -0.40 22.04 16.99
N GLN A 224 -1.68 21.94 17.34
CA GLN A 224 -2.40 22.99 18.07
C GLN A 224 -1.85 23.18 19.48
N ALA A 225 -1.52 22.09 20.18
CA ALA A 225 -0.92 22.15 21.52
C ALA A 225 0.45 22.85 21.49
N GLU A 226 1.28 22.58 20.48
CA GLU A 226 2.56 23.26 20.29
C GLU A 226 2.40 24.75 19.97
N ALA A 227 1.47 25.10 19.09
CA ALA A 227 1.15 26.50 18.78
C ALA A 227 0.59 27.27 20.00
N GLY A 228 -0.23 26.62 20.82
CA GLY A 228 -0.75 27.18 22.07
C GLY A 228 0.30 27.34 23.17
N ALA A 229 1.26 26.41 23.26
CA ALA A 229 2.39 26.51 24.17
C ALA A 229 3.37 27.64 23.78
N GLY A 230 3.56 27.89 22.47
CA GLY A 230 4.34 29.02 21.97
C GLY A 230 3.73 30.41 22.24
N ALA A 231 2.44 30.48 22.59
CA ALA A 231 1.74 31.71 22.96
C ALA A 231 1.81 32.06 24.46
N SER A 232 2.29 31.15 25.33
CA SER A 232 2.52 31.42 26.75
C SER A 232 3.91 32.01 27.00
N GLY A 233 4.16 33.18 26.40
CA GLY A 233 5.35 33.99 26.58
C GLY A 233 5.07 35.34 27.24
N SER A 234 4.04 35.44 28.10
CA SER A 234 3.85 36.49 29.12
C SER A 234 2.46 36.32 29.75
N THR A 235 2.37 35.56 30.84
CA THR A 235 1.29 35.75 31.80
C THR A 235 1.96 36.14 33.09
N GLU A 236 1.97 37.45 33.34
CA GLU A 236 2.37 38.04 34.60
C GLU A 236 1.66 37.33 35.75
N ILE A 237 2.48 36.85 36.67
CA ILE A 237 2.04 36.43 38.00
C ILE A 237 1.50 37.70 38.69
N LEU A 238 0.18 37.88 38.68
CA LEU A 238 -0.49 38.86 39.54
C LEU A 238 -0.63 38.25 40.95
N ILE A 239 0.45 38.34 41.73
CA ILE A 239 0.35 38.30 43.19
C ILE A 239 -0.25 39.63 43.64
N ALA A 240 -1.41 39.56 44.30
CA ALA A 240 -2.05 40.72 44.91
C ALA A 240 -1.16 41.30 46.03
N ALA A 241 -0.77 42.58 45.91
CA ALA A 241 -0.32 43.41 47.03
C ALA A 241 -1.55 43.82 47.86
N ASN A 242 -1.53 44.09 49.17
CA ASN A 242 -0.55 44.79 50.04
C ASN A 242 -1.03 44.61 51.53
N PRO A 243 -0.36 45.09 52.63
CA PRO A 243 0.12 46.47 52.76
C PRO A 243 1.45 46.76 53.53
N GLU A 244 2.04 47.89 53.13
CA GLU A 244 2.98 48.82 53.78
C GLU A 244 4.43 48.38 54.07
N VAL A 245 5.42 49.09 53.48
CA VAL A 245 6.16 50.22 54.10
C VAL A 245 7.03 50.93 53.03
N SER A 246 6.89 52.26 53.06
CA SER A 246 7.70 53.41 52.61
C SER A 246 9.14 53.24 52.07
N ASP A 247 9.40 53.87 50.91
CA ASP A 247 10.19 55.12 50.77
C ASP A 247 11.23 55.13 49.61
N ASN A 248 11.15 56.25 48.89
CA ASN A 248 12.22 57.06 48.28
C ASN A 248 12.93 56.70 46.95
N SER A 249 12.59 57.56 45.98
CA SER A 249 13.49 58.48 45.26
C SER A 249 14.28 58.07 44.00
N GLN A 250 14.01 58.89 42.98
CA GLN A 250 14.90 59.48 41.97
C GLN A 250 15.33 58.58 40.80
N ARG A 251 15.18 58.90 39.51
CA ARG A 251 15.17 60.11 38.64
C ARG A 251 16.29 59.91 37.60
N ALA A 252 15.87 59.78 36.35
CA ALA A 252 16.58 60.14 35.11
C ALA A 252 17.89 59.41 34.74
N SER A 253 17.93 58.80 33.54
CA SER A 253 18.49 59.44 32.32
C SER A 253 18.69 58.38 31.22
N ALA A 254 18.19 58.65 30.01
CA ALA A 254 18.77 58.13 28.76
C ALA A 254 19.81 59.16 28.26
N PRO A 255 20.84 58.74 27.48
CA PRO A 255 20.77 58.90 26.00
C PRO A 255 21.54 57.78 25.23
N SER A 256 21.02 57.20 24.15
CA SER A 256 21.04 57.58 22.71
C SER A 256 22.24 57.07 21.86
N LEU A 257 21.89 56.23 20.86
CA LEU A 257 22.30 56.21 19.43
C LEU A 257 23.76 56.07 18.99
N ALA A 258 24.02 55.01 18.20
CA ALA A 258 24.87 55.07 17.00
C ALA A 258 24.32 54.12 15.90
N GLN A 259 24.14 54.66 14.70
CA GLN A 259 23.63 53.99 13.48
C GLN A 259 24.72 53.93 12.40
N ASN A 260 24.87 52.74 11.78
CA ASN A 260 25.13 52.41 10.36
C ASN A 260 26.42 52.87 9.63
N PRO A 261 26.72 52.44 8.36
CA PRO A 261 26.31 51.26 7.55
C PRO A 261 27.48 50.59 6.75
N GLY A 262 27.23 49.47 6.02
CA GLY A 262 28.15 49.01 4.95
C GLY A 262 27.83 47.63 4.32
N ASN A 263 27.23 47.65 3.12
CA ASN A 263 26.76 46.54 2.26
C ASN A 263 27.85 45.62 1.65
N ALA A 264 27.51 44.36 1.33
CA ALA A 264 27.29 43.87 -0.05
C ALA A 264 26.93 42.35 -0.15
N ALA A 265 25.99 42.05 -1.05
CA ALA A 265 25.38 40.79 -1.54
C ALA A 265 26.36 39.73 -2.09
N GLU A 266 26.11 38.43 -2.34
CA GLU A 266 24.99 37.42 -2.38
C GLU A 266 25.72 36.02 -2.45
N PRO A 267 25.11 34.79 -2.60
CA PRO A 267 23.71 34.39 -2.81
C PRO A 267 23.19 33.29 -1.84
N GLY A 268 21.87 33.17 -1.66
CA GLY A 268 21.26 32.16 -0.78
C GLY A 268 20.13 31.38 -1.45
N ALA A 269 20.42 30.12 -1.78
CA ALA A 269 19.48 29.14 -2.31
C ALA A 269 18.28 28.92 -1.37
N GLY A 270 17.09 28.82 -1.96
CA GLY A 270 15.85 28.51 -1.26
C GLY A 270 15.86 27.07 -0.72
N GLY A 271 16.31 26.91 0.53
CA GLY A 271 16.05 25.74 1.35
C GLY A 271 14.87 26.03 2.28
N GLY A 272 13.76 25.30 2.12
CA GLY A 272 12.64 25.33 3.05
C GLY A 272 13.07 24.84 4.42
N SER A 273 13.42 25.78 5.30
CA SER A 273 13.78 25.57 6.70
C SER A 273 12.58 25.01 7.48
N HIS A 274 12.56 23.70 7.70
CA HIS A 274 11.72 23.09 8.74
C HIS A 274 12.47 23.26 10.07
N GLY A 275 11.95 24.12 10.96
CA GLY A 275 12.43 24.18 12.34
C GLY A 275 12.15 22.85 13.06
N PRO A 276 12.91 22.50 14.11
CA PRO A 276 12.70 21.24 14.82
C PRO A 276 11.31 21.26 15.43
N GLY A 277 10.42 20.37 14.97
CA GLY A 277 9.11 20.20 15.57
C GLY A 277 9.25 19.59 16.96
N SER A 278 8.28 19.82 17.85
CA SER A 278 8.26 19.09 19.12
C SER A 278 8.27 17.56 18.88
N THR A 279 8.95 16.81 19.74
CA THR A 279 9.01 15.33 19.66
C THR A 279 7.62 14.69 19.59
N ALA A 280 6.61 15.31 20.21
CA ALA A 280 5.22 14.88 20.14
C ALA A 280 4.61 15.03 18.74
N VAL A 281 4.82 16.16 18.07
CA VAL A 281 4.35 16.38 16.69
C VAL A 281 5.06 15.45 15.71
N VAL A 282 6.37 15.22 15.88
CA VAL A 282 7.14 14.27 15.06
C VAL A 282 6.58 12.86 15.20
N SER A 283 6.34 12.39 16.43
CA SER A 283 5.76 11.07 16.71
C SER A 283 4.35 10.92 16.12
N ALA A 284 3.50 11.94 16.26
CA ALA A 284 2.17 11.94 15.67
C ALA A 284 2.22 11.95 14.12
N THR A 285 3.18 12.66 13.53
CA THR A 285 3.38 12.70 12.08
C THR A 285 3.77 11.33 11.54
N ARG A 286 4.72 10.64 12.19
CA ARG A 286 5.12 9.26 11.87
C ARG A 286 3.93 8.32 11.85
N THR A 287 3.10 8.38 12.90
CA THR A 287 1.90 7.55 13.04
C THR A 287 0.88 7.84 11.93
N ALA A 288 0.64 9.11 11.64
CA ALA A 288 -0.31 9.52 10.60
C ALA A 288 0.15 9.14 9.19
N ILE A 289 1.44 9.27 8.87
CA ILE A 289 2.03 8.85 7.59
C ILE A 289 1.80 7.36 7.35
N VAL A 290 2.11 6.52 8.34
CA VAL A 290 1.95 5.06 8.22
C VAL A 290 0.48 4.66 8.09
N ALA A 291 -0.40 5.25 8.89
CA ALA A 291 -1.83 4.97 8.83
C ALA A 291 -2.43 5.39 7.47
N TYR A 292 -2.03 6.56 6.96
CA TYR A 292 -2.44 7.05 5.65
C TYR A 292 -1.95 6.13 4.53
N ALA A 293 -0.68 5.74 4.53
CA ALA A 293 -0.12 4.82 3.54
C ALA A 293 -0.88 3.48 3.48
N LYS A 294 -1.27 2.93 4.63
CA LYS A 294 -2.02 1.65 4.72
C LYS A 294 -3.40 1.70 4.08
N GLN A 295 -4.00 2.88 3.86
CA GLN A 295 -5.27 3.00 3.14
C GLN A 295 -5.17 2.52 1.68
N PHE A 296 -3.97 2.57 1.11
CA PHE A 296 -3.73 2.26 -0.31
C PHE A 296 -3.25 0.82 -0.56
N LEU A 297 -3.17 -0.01 0.48
CA LEU A 297 -2.81 -1.41 0.35
C LEU A 297 -3.76 -2.12 -0.62
N GLY A 298 -3.20 -2.81 -1.62
CA GLY A 298 -3.91 -3.49 -2.69
C GLY A 298 -4.16 -2.65 -3.94
N ASN A 299 -3.89 -1.34 -3.93
CA ASN A 299 -4.04 -0.49 -5.12
C ASN A 299 -2.94 -0.77 -6.16
N PRO A 300 -3.20 -0.52 -7.45
CA PRO A 300 -2.34 -0.98 -8.53
C PRO A 300 -0.98 -0.27 -8.59
N TYR A 301 0.03 -1.01 -9.05
CA TYR A 301 1.31 -0.45 -9.48
C TYR A 301 1.22 0.01 -10.94
N VAL A 302 1.72 1.20 -11.24
CA VAL A 302 1.90 1.70 -12.61
C VAL A 302 3.22 2.42 -12.70
N TYR A 303 4.12 1.96 -13.58
CA TYR A 303 5.42 2.60 -13.80
C TYR A 303 5.25 4.07 -14.19
N GLY A 304 5.96 4.97 -13.51
CA GLY A 304 5.81 6.42 -13.72
C GLY A 304 4.55 7.03 -13.09
N GLY A 305 3.65 6.23 -12.50
CA GLY A 305 2.39 6.68 -11.94
C GLY A 305 2.53 7.40 -10.60
N ALA A 306 1.62 8.35 -10.34
CA ALA A 306 1.56 9.13 -9.10
C ALA A 306 0.15 9.12 -8.45
N SER A 307 -0.75 8.24 -8.90
CA SER A 307 -2.09 8.11 -8.31
C SER A 307 -2.11 7.00 -7.27
N LEU A 308 -2.30 7.37 -6.00
CA LEU A 308 -2.39 6.40 -4.90
C LEU A 308 -3.56 5.42 -5.03
N THR A 309 -4.56 5.73 -5.85
CA THR A 309 -5.76 4.89 -6.08
C THR A 309 -5.78 4.23 -7.44
N ASN A 310 -5.34 4.92 -8.50
CA ASN A 310 -5.48 4.44 -9.88
C ASN A 310 -4.17 3.91 -10.47
N GLY A 311 -3.06 4.01 -9.76
CA GLY A 311 -1.77 3.51 -10.22
C GLY A 311 -0.59 4.39 -9.82
N THR A 312 0.39 3.79 -9.16
CA THR A 312 1.62 4.48 -8.78
C THR A 312 2.85 3.58 -8.86
N ASP A 313 4.03 4.16 -9.07
CA ASP A 313 5.30 3.43 -8.88
C ASP A 313 5.83 3.55 -7.45
N CYS A 314 6.94 2.89 -7.15
CA CYS A 314 7.53 2.85 -5.81
C CYS A 314 7.76 4.25 -5.22
N SER A 315 8.36 5.14 -6.01
CA SER A 315 8.68 6.51 -5.62
C SER A 315 7.50 7.47 -5.70
N GLY A 316 6.54 7.25 -6.61
CA GLY A 316 5.30 7.99 -6.69
C GLY A 316 4.39 7.72 -5.49
N PHE A 317 4.42 6.49 -4.98
CA PHE A 317 3.69 6.10 -3.78
C PHE A 317 4.19 6.86 -2.56
N THR A 318 5.49 6.81 -2.30
CA THR A 318 6.09 7.53 -1.16
C THR A 318 5.95 9.04 -1.34
N GLN A 319 6.13 9.58 -2.55
CA GLN A 319 5.91 10.99 -2.84
C GLN A 319 4.47 11.41 -2.49
N GLY A 320 3.46 10.68 -2.96
CA GLY A 320 2.05 10.99 -2.71
C GLY A 320 1.69 10.91 -1.23
N VAL A 321 2.22 9.90 -0.51
CA VAL A 321 2.03 9.76 0.94
C VAL A 321 2.59 10.95 1.70
N PHE A 322 3.84 11.35 1.43
CA PHE A 322 4.49 12.46 2.13
C PHE A 322 3.92 13.83 1.75
N ALA A 323 3.53 14.01 0.48
CA ALA A 323 2.90 15.24 0.00
C ALA A 323 1.58 15.54 0.74
N ASN A 324 0.83 14.52 1.16
CA ASN A 324 -0.38 14.69 1.99
C ASN A 324 -0.08 15.36 3.35
N PHE A 325 1.16 15.27 3.83
CA PHE A 325 1.62 15.91 5.07
C PHE A 325 2.45 17.16 4.85
N GLY A 326 2.50 17.67 3.60
CA GLY A 326 3.27 18.85 3.23
C GLY A 326 4.78 18.60 3.07
N ILE A 327 5.23 17.35 3.07
CA ILE A 327 6.64 17.00 3.00
C ILE A 327 7.02 16.69 1.55
N THR A 328 8.03 17.39 1.04
CA THR A 328 8.55 17.19 -0.32
C THR A 328 9.75 16.26 -0.29
N THR A 329 9.64 15.09 -0.92
CA THR A 329 10.70 14.07 -0.95
C THR A 329 11.50 14.06 -2.26
N GLY A 330 10.88 14.44 -3.38
CA GLY A 330 11.42 14.27 -4.73
C GLY A 330 10.68 13.18 -5.50
N ARG A 331 10.80 13.16 -6.84
CA ARG A 331 9.99 12.28 -7.69
C ARG A 331 10.54 10.87 -7.78
N SER A 332 11.86 10.73 -7.94
CA SER A 332 12.50 9.41 -8.09
C SER A 332 13.03 8.88 -6.76
N SER A 333 13.20 7.56 -6.64
CA SER A 333 13.82 6.93 -5.47
C SER A 333 15.21 7.49 -5.14
N ARG A 334 15.98 7.88 -6.17
CA ARG A 334 17.28 8.54 -6.01
C ARG A 334 17.17 9.94 -5.43
N ASP A 335 16.21 10.75 -5.91
CA ASP A 335 15.96 12.09 -5.36
C ASP A 335 15.59 11.99 -3.88
N GLN A 336 14.69 11.05 -3.55
CA GLN A 336 14.26 10.81 -2.18
C GLN A 336 15.41 10.37 -1.28
N ALA A 337 16.29 9.50 -1.77
CA ALA A 337 17.48 9.07 -1.03
C ALA A 337 18.51 10.19 -0.84
N ALA A 338 18.55 11.19 -1.74
CA ALA A 338 19.46 12.32 -1.66
C ALA A 338 18.91 13.46 -0.79
N ASN A 339 17.59 13.66 -0.77
CA ASN A 339 16.94 14.77 -0.08
C ASN A 339 16.63 14.49 1.40
N GLY A 340 16.52 13.22 1.78
CA GLY A 340 16.30 12.83 3.18
C GLY A 340 17.59 12.80 3.99
N ARG A 341 17.47 12.96 5.31
CA ARG A 341 18.61 12.80 6.23
C ARG A 341 18.90 11.32 6.42
N GLU A 342 20.13 10.92 6.11
CA GLU A 342 20.56 9.52 6.24
C GLU A 342 20.51 9.04 7.70
N ILE A 343 20.06 7.80 7.88
CA ILE A 343 20.03 7.09 9.16
C ILE A 343 20.54 5.67 8.97
N ALA A 344 20.98 5.04 10.06
CA ALA A 344 21.27 3.61 10.05
C ALA A 344 19.98 2.81 9.79
N VAL A 345 20.07 1.72 9.02
CA VAL A 345 18.89 0.89 8.67
C VAL A 345 18.27 0.30 9.93
N GLU A 346 19.08 -0.13 10.89
CA GLU A 346 18.66 -0.64 12.20
C GLU A 346 18.03 0.43 13.10
N ALA A 347 18.23 1.72 12.80
CA ALA A 347 17.62 2.83 13.50
C ALA A 347 16.29 3.29 12.84
N ALA A 348 15.85 2.62 11.77
CA ALA A 348 14.64 2.99 11.05
C ALA A 348 13.41 2.94 11.98
N GLN A 349 12.67 4.04 11.97
CA GLN A 349 11.41 4.21 12.68
C GLN A 349 10.25 4.26 11.68
N PRO A 350 9.02 3.93 12.13
CA PRO A 350 7.83 4.14 11.31
C PRO A 350 7.82 5.55 10.69
N GLY A 351 7.59 5.63 9.39
CA GLY A 351 7.68 6.90 8.65
C GLY A 351 9.02 7.15 7.94
N ASP A 352 10.04 6.32 8.14
CA ASP A 352 11.32 6.43 7.41
C ASP A 352 11.27 5.69 6.06
N LEU A 353 12.09 6.12 5.10
CA LEU A 353 12.19 5.48 3.79
C LEU A 353 13.42 4.58 3.71
N LEU A 354 13.22 3.35 3.23
CA LEU A 354 14.25 2.37 2.93
C LEU A 354 14.41 2.27 1.42
N PHE A 355 15.66 2.28 0.96
CA PHE A 355 16.03 2.22 -0.43
C PHE A 355 16.77 0.93 -0.73
N TYR A 356 16.55 0.41 -1.94
CA TYR A 356 17.19 -0.80 -2.42
C TYR A 356 17.92 -0.50 -3.73
N ALA A 357 19.04 -1.19 -3.96
CA ALA A 357 19.96 -0.87 -5.06
C ALA A 357 20.47 -2.10 -5.80
N SER A 358 20.54 -2.01 -7.13
CA SER A 358 21.20 -3.01 -7.97
C SER A 358 22.62 -2.55 -8.22
N GLY A 359 23.59 -3.16 -7.52
CA GLY A 359 24.91 -2.54 -7.38
C GLY A 359 24.82 -1.27 -6.54
N ASP A 360 25.35 -0.17 -7.04
CA ASP A 360 25.31 1.17 -6.44
C ASP A 360 24.10 2.01 -6.89
N TYR A 361 23.32 1.50 -7.85
CA TYR A 361 22.18 2.21 -8.40
C TYR A 361 20.91 1.95 -7.59
N ILE A 362 20.47 2.95 -6.82
CA ILE A 362 19.16 2.94 -6.15
C ILE A 362 18.07 2.86 -7.22
N ASN A 363 17.31 1.77 -7.17
CA ASN A 363 16.24 1.48 -8.11
C ASN A 363 14.87 1.42 -7.45
N HIS A 364 14.78 1.13 -6.15
CA HIS A 364 13.50 0.97 -5.47
C HIS A 364 13.45 1.66 -4.10
N VAL A 365 12.24 2.02 -3.64
CA VAL A 365 12.00 2.66 -2.34
C VAL A 365 10.74 2.08 -1.66
N ALA A 366 10.79 1.96 -0.33
CA ALA A 366 9.70 1.50 0.50
C ALA A 366 9.57 2.35 1.77
N LEU A 367 8.36 2.48 2.30
CA LEU A 367 8.08 3.17 3.56
C LEU A 367 8.13 2.15 4.71
N TYR A 368 8.99 2.38 5.71
CA TYR A 368 9.02 1.56 6.93
C TYR A 368 7.81 1.84 7.81
N ILE A 369 7.15 0.77 8.26
CA ILE A 369 5.88 0.85 9.01
C ILE A 369 6.00 0.27 10.43
N GLY A 370 7.22 -0.05 10.88
CA GLY A 370 7.47 -0.73 12.15
C GLY A 370 7.36 -2.25 12.05
N GLY A 371 7.70 -2.94 13.14
CA GLY A 371 7.56 -4.41 13.23
C GLY A 371 8.39 -5.20 12.20
N GLY A 372 9.48 -4.61 11.69
CA GLY A 372 10.27 -5.23 10.62
C GLY A 372 9.55 -5.27 9.27
N GLN A 373 8.59 -4.39 9.03
CA GLN A 373 7.80 -4.35 7.80
C GLN A 373 7.95 -3.03 7.05
N VAL A 374 7.75 -3.11 5.74
CA VAL A 374 7.64 -1.97 4.84
C VAL A 374 6.35 -2.06 4.02
N ILE A 375 5.80 -0.92 3.63
CA ILE A 375 4.76 -0.80 2.61
C ILE A 375 5.35 -0.16 1.34
N HIS A 376 5.08 -0.75 0.18
CA HIS A 376 5.60 -0.27 -1.10
C HIS A 376 4.70 -0.65 -2.27
N ALA A 377 4.71 0.16 -3.32
CA ALA A 377 4.22 -0.26 -4.63
C ALA A 377 5.26 -1.21 -5.24
N SER A 378 4.98 -2.51 -5.24
CA SER A 378 5.97 -3.55 -5.52
C SER A 378 6.16 -3.80 -7.01
N ASN A 379 5.13 -4.28 -7.70
CA ASN A 379 5.13 -4.56 -9.14
C ASN A 379 3.70 -4.62 -9.69
N SER A 380 3.57 -4.73 -11.01
CA SER A 380 2.28 -4.76 -11.71
C SER A 380 1.41 -5.98 -11.37
N THR A 381 2.01 -7.06 -10.86
CA THR A 381 1.29 -8.28 -10.47
C THR A 381 0.66 -8.15 -9.08
N THR A 382 1.33 -7.51 -8.11
CA THR A 382 0.87 -7.46 -6.72
C THR A 382 0.39 -6.08 -6.25
N GLY A 383 0.76 -5.00 -6.94
CA GLY A 383 0.41 -3.64 -6.55
C GLY A 383 1.12 -3.17 -5.28
N ILE A 384 0.42 -2.38 -4.46
CA ILE A 384 0.89 -1.93 -3.15
C ILE A 384 0.70 -3.04 -2.12
N ILE A 385 1.81 -3.50 -1.54
CA ILE A 385 1.84 -4.61 -0.57
C ILE A 385 2.65 -4.25 0.67
N ILE A 386 2.49 -5.05 1.71
CA ILE A 386 3.38 -5.06 2.88
C ILE A 386 4.32 -6.26 2.76
N SER A 387 5.61 -5.98 2.95
CA SER A 387 6.69 -6.98 2.89
C SER A 387 7.57 -6.87 4.14
N PRO A 388 8.28 -7.94 4.56
CA PRO A 388 9.39 -7.80 5.50
C PRO A 388 10.40 -6.78 4.95
N TYR A 389 10.95 -5.89 5.79
CA TYR A 389 11.87 -4.84 5.31
C TYR A 389 13.12 -5.39 4.61
N ASN A 390 13.45 -6.65 4.85
CA ASN A 390 14.58 -7.38 4.29
C ASN A 390 14.18 -8.35 3.18
N TYR A 391 12.98 -8.21 2.55
CA TYR A 391 12.59 -8.98 1.36
C TYR A 391 13.61 -8.88 0.21
N ARG A 392 14.41 -7.81 0.26
CA ARG A 392 15.71 -7.60 -0.38
C ARG A 392 16.62 -6.93 0.63
N THR A 393 17.94 -7.06 0.51
CA THR A 393 18.87 -6.33 1.38
C THR A 393 18.70 -4.80 1.22
N PRO A 394 18.35 -4.04 2.28
CA PRO A 394 18.29 -2.59 2.21
C PRO A 394 19.67 -1.99 1.93
N TYR A 395 19.73 -1.01 1.05
CA TYR A 395 20.96 -0.31 0.67
C TYR A 395 21.18 0.97 1.50
N LYS A 396 20.11 1.71 1.77
CA LYS A 396 20.15 2.99 2.49
C LYS A 396 18.82 3.24 3.21
N ALA A 397 18.86 3.96 4.31
CA ALA A 397 17.67 4.48 4.98
C ALA A 397 17.79 6.00 5.17
N VAL A 398 16.67 6.72 5.00
CA VAL A 398 16.61 8.16 5.28
C VAL A 398 15.34 8.51 6.03
N THR A 399 15.39 9.61 6.75
CA THR A 399 14.22 10.23 7.37
C THR A 399 13.98 11.63 6.82
N PHE A 400 12.70 11.99 6.77
CA PHE A 400 12.23 13.35 6.46
C PHE A 400 11.52 13.98 7.68
N LEU A 401 11.67 13.35 8.86
CA LEU A 401 10.90 13.66 10.06
C LEU A 401 11.89 13.92 11.21
N ASP A 402 12.11 15.20 11.49
CA ASP A 402 13.03 15.72 12.50
C ASP A 402 12.31 16.54 13.59
#